data_AF-J9AEI2-F1
#
_entry.id   AF-J9AEI2-F1
#
_cell.length_a   1.000
_cell.length_b   1.000
_cell.length_c   1.000
_cell.angle_alpha   90.00
_cell.angle_beta   90.00
_cell.angle_gamma   90.00
#
_symmetry.space_group_name_H-M   'P 1'
#
loop_
_entity.id
_entity.type
_entity.pdbx_description
1 polymer ?
#
loop_
_entity_poly.entity_id
_entity_poly.type
_entity_poly.pdbx_seq_one_letter_code
_entity_poly.pdbx_strand_id
1 'polypeptide(L)'
;YSNQRGIGVSITFCINCGRELDCIHYRLINERVVNDVTLEFFYKPRTVTVLVIICALLVIPAFSRNDDNSAINIYAGITAAVVLFLVVSGLTFPNGPFIRPHPVFWRIIFGMSVLYILMLQFALFQNFRDIKDVFKWLDPKGLSKEKLDEKAYAVNCSDITLERLWGYMDIFAIGHFVGWAMKALLIRHSIICWYISIAWELTEVFFIFV
;
A
#
# COMPACT_ATOMS: atom_id res chain seq x y z
N TYR A 1 -60.40 15.00 -17.36
CA TYR A 1 -59.30 14.62 -16.45
C TYR A 1 -58.16 14.03 -17.29
N SER A 2 -57.49 14.81 -18.13
CA SER A 2 -56.35 15.67 -17.80
C SER A 2 -55.16 14.94 -17.16
N ASN A 3 -54.12 14.76 -17.97
CA ASN A 3 -52.72 15.03 -17.64
C ASN A 3 -51.96 14.02 -16.74
N GLN A 4 -50.65 13.86 -17.00
CA GLN A 4 -49.60 13.22 -16.16
C GLN A 4 -49.10 11.77 -16.41
N ARG A 5 -49.04 11.24 -17.64
CA ARG A 5 -48.28 9.98 -17.88
C ARG A 5 -47.20 9.97 -18.98
N GLY A 6 -46.89 11.14 -19.56
CA GLY A 6 -45.86 11.24 -20.63
C GLY A 6 -44.52 11.85 -20.22
N ILE A 7 -44.41 12.44 -19.03
CA ILE A 7 -43.29 13.34 -18.69
C ILE A 7 -42.21 12.65 -17.85
N GLY A 8 -42.54 11.60 -17.08
CA GLY A 8 -41.59 10.93 -16.18
C GLY A 8 -40.50 10.08 -16.87
N VAL A 9 -40.82 9.45 -18.01
CA VAL A 9 -39.88 8.58 -18.73
C VAL A 9 -38.88 9.42 -19.55
N SER A 10 -39.35 10.51 -20.18
CA SER A 10 -38.50 11.42 -20.95
C SER A 10 -37.56 12.24 -20.07
N ILE A 11 -38.02 12.67 -18.88
CA ILE A 11 -37.16 13.35 -17.89
C ILE A 11 -36.10 12.40 -17.35
N THR A 12 -36.42 11.15 -17.00
CA THR A 12 -35.42 10.19 -16.50
C THR A 12 -34.35 9.88 -17.54
N PHE A 13 -34.74 9.76 -18.82
CA PHE A 13 -33.81 9.57 -19.93
C PHE A 13 -32.95 10.81 -20.21
N CYS A 14 -33.54 12.02 -20.18
CA CYS A 14 -32.79 13.28 -20.33
C CYS A 14 -31.84 13.55 -19.15
N ILE A 15 -32.24 13.21 -17.92
CA ILE A 15 -31.37 13.33 -16.74
C ILE A 15 -30.20 12.34 -16.82
N ASN A 16 -30.43 11.11 -17.30
CA ASN A 16 -29.35 10.14 -17.50
C ASN A 16 -28.44 10.55 -18.66
N CYS A 17 -28.99 11.01 -19.79
CA CYS A 17 -28.24 11.52 -20.93
C CYS A 17 -27.40 12.76 -20.56
N GLY A 18 -27.96 13.71 -19.80
CA GLY A 18 -27.23 14.87 -19.29
C GLY A 18 -26.09 14.48 -18.35
N ARG A 19 -26.33 13.55 -17.40
CA ARG A 19 -25.28 13.01 -16.52
C ARG A 19 -24.19 12.28 -17.30
N GLU A 20 -24.55 11.56 -18.36
CA GLU A 20 -23.62 10.82 -19.20
C GLU A 20 -22.78 11.78 -20.06
N LEU A 21 -23.40 12.83 -20.62
CA LEU A 21 -22.69 13.89 -21.35
C LEU A 21 -21.73 14.64 -20.43
N ASP A 22 -22.15 14.99 -19.21
CA ASP A 22 -21.30 15.64 -18.21
C ASP A 22 -20.15 14.72 -17.78
N CYS A 23 -20.40 13.42 -17.63
CA CYS A 23 -19.38 12.43 -17.31
C CYS A 23 -18.37 12.27 -18.46
N ILE A 24 -18.84 12.23 -19.70
CA ILE A 24 -18.00 12.18 -20.91
C ILE A 24 -17.20 13.47 -21.05
N HIS A 25 -17.82 14.64 -20.83
CA HIS A 25 -17.17 15.94 -20.89
C HIS A 25 -16.11 16.09 -19.79
N TYR A 26 -16.40 15.66 -18.56
CA TYR A 26 -15.43 15.63 -17.47
C TYR A 26 -14.26 14.69 -17.79
N ARG A 27 -14.55 13.53 -18.39
CA ARG A 27 -13.53 12.56 -18.81
C ARG A 27 -12.66 13.12 -19.95
N LEU A 28 -13.23 13.82 -20.92
CA LEU A 28 -12.52 14.47 -22.03
C LEU A 28 -11.71 15.71 -21.61
N ILE A 29 -12.16 16.44 -20.59
CA ILE A 29 -11.39 17.57 -20.03
C ILE A 29 -10.21 17.05 -19.19
N ASN A 30 -10.43 15.98 -18.43
CA ASN A 30 -9.45 15.44 -17.49
C ASN A 30 -8.43 14.50 -18.16
N GLU A 31 -8.85 13.74 -19.18
CA GLU A 31 -7.97 13.05 -20.12
C GLU A 31 -7.87 13.93 -21.37
N ARG A 32 -6.87 14.82 -21.43
CA ARG A 32 -6.57 15.56 -22.65
C ARG A 32 -6.03 14.55 -23.68
N VAL A 33 -6.93 13.84 -24.37
CA VAL A 33 -6.61 12.78 -25.32
C VAL A 33 -5.78 13.39 -26.45
N VAL A 34 -4.48 13.08 -26.46
CA VAL A 34 -3.59 13.46 -27.55
C VAL A 34 -3.86 12.50 -28.70
N ASN A 35 -4.46 13.00 -29.77
CA ASN A 35 -4.63 12.23 -31.00
C ASN A 35 -3.25 12.10 -31.70
N ASP A 36 -2.96 10.92 -32.23
CA ASP A 36 -1.69 10.55 -32.89
C ASP A 36 -0.45 10.53 -31.99
N VAL A 37 -0.39 9.51 -31.13
CA VAL A 37 0.79 9.21 -30.31
C VAL A 37 1.84 8.49 -31.15
N THR A 38 2.97 9.15 -31.41
CA THR A 38 4.11 8.59 -32.16
C THR A 38 4.87 7.48 -31.42
N LEU A 39 4.59 7.26 -30.13
CA LEU A 39 5.25 6.26 -29.29
C LEU A 39 4.23 5.44 -28.48
N GLU A 40 3.48 4.58 -29.16
CA GLU A 40 2.46 3.68 -28.56
C GLU A 40 3.02 2.84 -27.40
N PHE A 41 4.33 2.56 -27.41
CA PHE A 41 5.04 1.88 -26.32
C PHE A 41 4.87 2.55 -24.95
N PHE A 42 4.91 3.88 -24.86
CA PHE A 42 4.80 4.61 -23.59
C PHE A 42 3.36 4.72 -23.07
N TYR A 43 2.37 4.51 -23.93
CA TYR A 43 0.95 4.70 -23.60
C TYR A 43 0.27 3.38 -23.21
N LYS A 44 0.87 2.22 -23.50
CA LYS A 44 0.39 0.94 -22.99
C LYS A 44 0.89 0.72 -21.55
N PRO A 45 0.02 0.70 -20.52
CA PRO A 45 0.44 0.53 -19.14
C PRO A 45 1.03 -0.87 -18.91
N ARG A 46 2.31 -0.93 -18.53
CA ARG A 46 3.02 -2.17 -18.14
C ARG A 46 3.40 -2.14 -16.65
N THR A 47 2.42 -1.87 -15.80
CA THR A 47 2.63 -1.65 -14.36
C THR A 47 3.35 -2.80 -13.66
N VAL A 48 3.04 -4.05 -14.00
CA VAL A 48 3.69 -5.25 -13.43
C VAL A 48 5.17 -5.34 -13.82
N THR A 49 5.50 -5.13 -15.10
CA THR A 49 6.90 -5.17 -15.56
C THR A 49 7.73 -4.06 -14.93
N VAL A 50 7.16 -2.86 -14.85
CA VAL A 50 7.80 -1.71 -14.20
C VAL A 50 8.03 -1.99 -12.71
N LEU A 51 7.06 -2.59 -12.02
CA LEU A 51 7.19 -2.99 -10.62
C LEU A 51 8.34 -4.00 -10.41
N VAL A 52 8.44 -5.03 -11.25
CA VAL A 52 9.54 -6.03 -11.16
C VAL A 52 10.89 -5.37 -11.33
N ILE A 53 11.02 -4.45 -12.30
CA ILE A 53 12.27 -3.71 -12.54
C ILE A 53 12.62 -2.84 -11.33
N ILE A 54 11.65 -2.10 -10.78
CA ILE A 54 11.86 -1.29 -9.56
C ILE A 54 12.32 -2.16 -8.41
N CYS A 55 11.64 -3.30 -8.14
CA CYS A 55 12.03 -4.22 -7.08
C CYS A 55 13.48 -4.71 -7.27
N ALA A 56 13.87 -5.11 -8.48
CA ALA A 56 15.23 -5.54 -8.76
C ALA A 56 16.27 -4.42 -8.53
N LEU A 57 15.97 -3.20 -8.99
CA LEU A 57 16.83 -2.03 -8.82
C LEU A 57 16.98 -1.58 -7.35
N LEU A 58 16.04 -1.97 -6.49
CA LEU A 58 16.10 -1.66 -5.05
C LEU A 58 16.80 -2.78 -4.27
N VAL A 59 16.44 -4.04 -4.54
CA VAL A 59 16.95 -5.21 -3.81
C VAL A 59 18.42 -5.48 -4.15
N ILE A 60 18.82 -5.46 -5.43
CA ILE A 60 20.19 -5.83 -5.82
C ILE A 60 21.23 -4.90 -5.15
N PRO A 61 21.09 -3.56 -5.20
CA PRO A 61 22.04 -2.68 -4.53
C PRO A 61 21.92 -2.72 -3.01
N ALA A 62 20.73 -2.95 -2.46
CA ALA A 62 20.55 -3.05 -1.01
C ALA A 62 21.35 -4.22 -0.40
N PHE A 63 21.39 -5.38 -1.07
CA PHE A 63 22.10 -6.56 -0.56
C PHE A 63 23.54 -6.72 -1.06
N SER A 64 23.93 -6.01 -2.12
CA SER A 64 25.29 -6.11 -2.70
C SER A 64 26.25 -5.04 -2.18
N ARG A 65 25.72 -3.94 -1.64
CA ARG A 65 26.52 -2.79 -1.19
C ARG A 65 27.04 -2.99 0.22
N ASN A 66 28.28 -2.56 0.49
CA ASN A 66 28.78 -2.46 1.86
C ASN A 66 28.08 -1.28 2.57
N ASP A 67 27.53 -1.55 3.74
CA ASP A 67 26.70 -0.65 4.53
C ASP A 67 27.46 -0.03 5.72
N ASP A 68 28.74 -0.37 5.98
CA ASP A 68 29.53 0.13 7.12
C ASP A 68 29.51 1.65 7.38
N ASN A 69 29.34 2.48 6.34
CA ASN A 69 29.36 3.95 6.47
C ASN A 69 27.94 4.57 6.40
N SER A 70 27.44 5.03 7.53
CA SER A 70 26.12 5.65 7.67
C SER A 70 25.90 6.86 6.74
N ALA A 71 26.91 7.70 6.48
CA ALA A 71 26.74 8.86 5.61
C ALA A 71 26.47 8.45 4.15
N ILE A 72 27.15 7.41 3.69
CA ILE A 72 26.96 6.84 2.34
C ILE A 72 25.60 6.14 2.27
N ASN A 73 25.19 5.43 3.33
CA ASN A 73 23.87 4.79 3.44
C ASN A 73 22.73 5.80 3.33
N ILE A 74 22.83 6.92 4.04
CA ILE A 74 21.83 7.99 4.02
C ILE A 74 21.73 8.56 2.60
N TYR A 75 22.87 8.86 1.97
CA TYR A 75 22.88 9.38 0.60
C TYR A 75 22.26 8.40 -0.41
N ALA A 76 22.63 7.12 -0.33
CA ALA A 76 22.07 6.07 -1.19
C ALA A 76 20.56 5.91 -0.96
N GLY A 77 20.13 5.88 0.30
CA GLY A 77 18.73 5.77 0.68
C GLY A 77 17.88 6.94 0.19
N ILE A 78 18.36 8.18 0.36
CA ILE A 78 17.68 9.39 -0.13
C ILE A 78 17.60 9.37 -1.66
N THR A 79 18.71 9.05 -2.33
CA THR A 79 18.74 8.97 -3.81
C THR A 79 17.73 7.95 -4.33
N ALA A 80 17.69 6.75 -3.73
CA ALA A 80 16.72 5.72 -4.07
C ALA A 80 15.27 6.15 -3.77
N ALA A 81 15.03 6.83 -2.65
CA ALA A 81 13.71 7.35 -2.30
C ALA A 81 13.22 8.41 -3.30
N VAL A 82 14.08 9.33 -3.75
CA VAL A 82 13.74 10.32 -4.77
C VAL A 82 13.39 9.64 -6.09
N VAL A 83 14.19 8.68 -6.55
CA VAL A 83 13.91 7.92 -7.78
C VAL A 83 12.59 7.17 -7.66
N LEU A 84 12.36 6.46 -6.56
CA LEU A 84 11.11 5.74 -6.32
C LEU A 84 9.90 6.67 -6.30
N PHE A 85 10.01 7.83 -5.63
CA PHE A 85 8.95 8.83 -5.59
C PHE A 85 8.57 9.32 -6.99
N LEU A 86 9.56 9.65 -7.84
CA LEU A 86 9.32 10.10 -9.21
C LEU A 86 8.60 9.02 -10.02
N VAL A 87 9.03 7.76 -9.93
CA VAL A 87 8.40 6.66 -10.65
C VAL A 87 6.97 6.41 -10.17
N VAL A 88 6.74 6.36 -8.85
CA VAL A 88 5.40 6.20 -8.27
C VAL A 88 4.50 7.36 -8.70
N SER A 89 4.99 8.60 -8.66
CA SER A 89 4.22 9.78 -9.05
C SER A 89 3.76 9.71 -10.52
N GLY A 90 4.63 9.28 -11.43
CA GLY A 90 4.30 9.13 -12.86
C GLY A 90 3.33 7.99 -13.16
N LEU A 91 3.31 6.94 -12.34
CA LEU A 91 2.45 5.77 -12.56
C LEU A 91 1.08 5.87 -11.89
N THR A 92 0.96 6.60 -10.77
CA THR A 92 -0.18 6.44 -9.85
C THR A 92 -0.90 7.73 -9.47
N PHE A 93 -0.31 8.91 -9.69
CA PHE A 93 -1.02 10.18 -9.49
C PHE A 93 -1.89 10.46 -10.73
N PRO A 94 -3.04 11.16 -10.67
CA PRO A 94 -4.15 11.16 -9.72
C PRO A 94 -5.35 10.33 -10.22
N ASN A 95 -5.12 9.13 -10.79
CA ASN A 95 -6.18 8.22 -11.26
C ASN A 95 -6.57 7.20 -10.18
N GLY A 96 -6.92 7.68 -8.99
CA GLY A 96 -7.37 6.83 -7.88
C GLY A 96 -8.80 6.31 -8.09
N PRO A 97 -9.11 5.03 -7.81
CA PRO A 97 -10.43 4.45 -8.05
C PRO A 97 -11.49 4.85 -7.00
N PHE A 98 -11.06 5.49 -5.89
CA PHE A 98 -11.94 5.81 -4.76
C PHE A 98 -12.45 7.24 -4.81
N ILE A 99 -13.78 7.39 -4.74
CA ILE A 99 -14.47 8.68 -4.87
C ILE A 99 -15.17 9.10 -3.56
N ARG A 100 -15.55 8.15 -2.69
CA ARG A 100 -16.33 8.39 -1.44
C ARG A 100 -15.57 7.88 -0.21
N PRO A 101 -15.57 8.57 0.96
CA PRO A 101 -16.47 9.66 1.34
C PRO A 101 -16.12 11.02 0.72
N HIS A 102 -14.84 11.30 0.45
CA HIS A 102 -14.40 12.51 -0.23
C HIS A 102 -13.10 12.25 -1.02
N PRO A 103 -12.91 12.82 -2.23
CA PRO A 103 -11.71 12.59 -3.04
C PRO A 103 -10.41 13.04 -2.36
N VAL A 104 -10.43 14.15 -1.61
CA VAL A 104 -9.23 14.63 -0.88
C VAL A 104 -8.81 13.63 0.22
N PHE A 105 -9.78 12.99 0.88
CA PHE A 105 -9.48 12.00 1.91
C PHE A 105 -8.65 10.83 1.34
N TRP A 106 -9.03 10.32 0.17
CA TRP A 106 -8.27 9.27 -0.50
C TRP A 106 -6.92 9.71 -1.01
N ARG A 107 -6.80 10.96 -1.48
CA ARG A 107 -5.50 11.53 -1.88
C ARG A 107 -4.54 11.65 -0.69
N ILE A 108 -5.05 12.03 0.49
CA ILE A 108 -4.27 12.06 1.73
C ILE A 108 -3.84 10.64 2.12
N ILE A 109 -4.75 9.66 2.15
CA ILE A 109 -4.41 8.26 2.47
C ILE A 109 -3.38 7.70 1.50
N PHE A 110 -3.55 7.97 0.21
CA PHE A 110 -2.62 7.56 -0.81
C PHE A 110 -1.25 8.24 -0.61
N GLY A 111 -1.21 9.54 -0.35
CA GLY A 111 0.01 10.27 -0.01
C GLY A 111 0.71 9.70 1.23
N MET A 112 -0.05 9.38 2.28
CA MET A 112 0.48 8.72 3.49
C MET A 112 1.06 7.33 3.18
N SER A 113 0.40 6.56 2.31
CA SER A 113 0.92 5.27 1.84
C SER A 113 2.23 5.42 1.06
N VAL A 114 2.34 6.46 0.22
CA VAL A 114 3.57 6.78 -0.52
C VAL A 114 4.70 7.18 0.45
N LEU A 115 4.42 8.03 1.43
CA LEU A 115 5.41 8.38 2.46
C LEU A 115 5.86 7.14 3.24
N TYR A 116 4.92 6.26 3.61
CA TYR A 116 5.24 5.02 4.30
C TYR A 116 6.17 4.13 3.50
N ILE A 117 5.87 3.86 2.22
CA ILE A 117 6.75 3.01 1.39
C ILE A 117 8.11 3.66 1.15
N LEU A 118 8.20 4.99 1.04
CA LEU A 118 9.47 5.70 0.93
C LEU A 118 10.31 5.59 2.21
N MET A 119 9.68 5.67 3.39
CA MET A 119 10.38 5.46 4.67
C MET A 119 10.91 4.04 4.80
N LEU A 120 10.10 3.02 4.46
CA LEU A 120 10.56 1.63 4.45
C LEU A 120 11.69 1.40 3.45
N GLN A 121 11.58 2.00 2.27
CA GLN A 121 12.63 1.93 1.25
C GLN A 121 13.93 2.60 1.72
N PHE A 122 13.84 3.75 2.38
CA PHE A 122 14.99 4.41 2.96
C PHE A 122 15.65 3.52 4.03
N ALA A 123 14.84 2.90 4.89
CA ALA A 123 15.30 1.99 5.94
C ALA A 123 16.04 0.77 5.38
N LEU A 124 15.63 0.27 4.20
CA LEU A 124 16.30 -0.85 3.52
C LEU A 124 17.78 -0.55 3.21
N PHE A 125 18.16 0.73 3.04
CA PHE A 125 19.55 1.13 2.78
C PHE A 125 20.34 1.46 4.05
N GLN A 126 19.73 1.48 5.23
CA GLN A 126 20.40 1.82 6.48
C GLN A 126 20.95 0.59 7.19
N ASN A 127 21.94 0.81 8.05
CA ASN A 127 22.45 -0.24 8.93
C ASN A 127 21.47 -0.57 10.05
N PHE A 128 21.56 -1.81 10.54
CA PHE A 128 20.84 -2.21 11.75
C PHE A 128 21.08 -1.28 12.94
N ARG A 129 22.32 -0.81 13.12
CA ARG A 129 22.70 0.13 14.19
C ARG A 129 21.95 1.46 14.07
N ASP A 130 21.97 2.07 12.88
CA ASP A 130 21.31 3.35 12.62
C ASP A 130 19.78 3.23 12.82
N ILE A 131 19.18 2.15 12.33
CA ILE A 131 17.74 1.87 12.51
C ILE A 131 17.39 1.63 13.97
N LYS A 132 18.21 0.88 14.71
CA LYS A 132 18.01 0.63 16.14
C LYS A 132 18.06 1.94 16.93
N ASP A 133 18.93 2.88 16.56
CA ASP A 133 19.01 4.18 17.22
C ASP A 133 17.79 5.06 16.94
N VAL A 134 17.20 4.98 15.74
CA VAL A 134 15.90 5.61 15.45
C VAL A 134 14.79 5.00 16.30
N PHE A 135 14.75 3.66 16.46
CA PHE A 135 13.76 3.01 17.31
C PHE A 135 13.94 3.31 18.80
N LYS A 136 15.19 3.42 19.28
CA LYS A 136 15.49 3.90 20.65
C LYS A 136 14.97 5.32 20.88
N TRP A 137 15.08 6.19 19.88
CA TRP A 137 14.54 7.54 19.98
C TRP A 137 13.01 7.54 20.01
N LEU A 138 12.36 6.67 19.23
CA LEU A 138 10.90 6.58 19.16
C LEU A 138 10.28 5.99 20.43
N ASP A 139 10.86 4.93 20.97
CA ASP A 139 10.46 4.33 22.24
C ASP A 139 11.69 3.94 23.08
N PRO A 140 12.19 4.87 23.91
CA PRO A 140 13.37 4.63 24.72
C PRO A 140 13.15 3.60 25.84
N LYS A 141 11.90 3.25 26.18
CA LYS A 141 11.58 2.34 27.29
C LYS A 141 11.40 0.90 26.81
N GLY A 142 10.68 0.69 25.71
CA GLY A 142 10.44 -0.64 25.15
C GLY A 142 11.52 -1.05 24.15
N LEU A 143 11.64 -0.31 23.05
CA LEU A 143 12.49 -0.64 21.90
C LEU A 143 14.00 -0.43 22.12
N SER A 144 14.41 0.14 23.26
CA SER A 144 15.83 0.33 23.59
C SER A 144 16.54 -0.94 24.09
N LYS A 145 15.81 -2.02 24.37
CA LYS A 145 16.40 -3.25 24.91
C LYS A 145 17.32 -3.95 23.89
N GLU A 146 18.34 -4.66 24.38
CA GLU A 146 19.21 -5.50 23.56
C GLU A 146 18.46 -6.68 22.95
N LYS A 147 17.58 -7.29 23.75
CA LYS A 147 16.65 -8.35 23.36
C LYS A 147 15.23 -7.94 23.72
N LEU A 148 14.29 -8.12 22.80
CA LEU A 148 12.88 -7.87 23.05
C LEU A 148 12.26 -9.05 23.81
N ASP A 149 11.32 -8.76 24.70
CA ASP A 149 10.60 -9.80 25.43
C ASP A 149 9.61 -10.47 24.46
N GLU A 150 10.01 -11.62 23.92
CA GLU A 150 9.18 -12.43 23.04
C GLU A 150 8.11 -13.17 23.83
N LYS A 151 6.87 -13.11 23.35
CA LYS A 151 5.77 -13.84 23.93
C LYS A 151 5.68 -15.22 23.30
N ALA A 152 5.65 -16.26 24.12
CA ALA A 152 5.46 -17.63 23.65
C ALA A 152 3.96 -17.89 23.38
N TYR A 153 3.54 -17.77 22.12
CA TYR A 153 2.14 -17.94 21.71
C TYR A 153 1.71 -19.42 21.59
N ALA A 154 2.63 -20.33 21.27
CA ALA A 154 2.33 -21.73 20.96
C ALA A 154 2.97 -22.72 21.96
N VAL A 155 2.79 -22.48 23.26
CA VAL A 155 3.28 -23.37 24.33
C VAL A 155 2.12 -23.89 25.19
N ASN A 156 2.21 -25.14 25.65
CA ASN A 156 1.20 -25.79 26.50
C ASN A 156 -0.24 -25.69 25.97
N CYS A 157 -0.45 -26.09 24.71
CA CYS A 157 -1.73 -25.99 24.00
C CYS A 157 -2.88 -26.85 24.58
N SER A 158 -2.62 -27.68 25.59
CA SER A 158 -3.61 -28.50 26.28
C SER A 158 -4.40 -27.75 27.35
N ASP A 159 -3.90 -26.60 27.82
CA ASP A 159 -4.51 -25.81 28.89
C ASP A 159 -5.19 -24.56 28.32
N ILE A 160 -6.50 -24.66 28.06
CA ILE A 160 -7.30 -23.61 27.42
C ILE A 160 -8.23 -22.97 28.45
N THR A 161 -7.75 -21.93 29.13
CA THR A 161 -8.55 -21.08 30.01
C THR A 161 -8.93 -19.76 29.32
N LEU A 162 -10.04 -19.14 29.72
CA LEU A 162 -10.48 -17.86 29.15
C LEU A 162 -9.48 -16.72 29.37
N GLU A 163 -8.86 -16.69 30.55
CA GLU A 163 -7.82 -15.71 30.90
C GLU A 163 -6.59 -15.85 29.99
N ARG A 164 -6.20 -17.10 29.69
CA ARG A 164 -5.09 -17.39 28.79
C ARG A 164 -5.41 -17.03 27.34
N LEU A 165 -6.62 -17.35 26.88
CA LEU A 165 -7.09 -16.99 25.54
C LEU A 165 -7.10 -15.47 25.35
N TRP A 166 -7.65 -14.73 26.31
CA TRP A 166 -7.64 -13.27 26.30
C TRP A 166 -6.21 -12.71 26.37
N GLY A 167 -5.35 -13.37 27.14
CA GLY A 167 -3.92 -13.08 27.20
C GLY A 167 -3.24 -13.13 25.84
N TYR A 168 -3.63 -14.02 24.93
CA TYR A 168 -3.04 -14.12 23.59
C TYR A 168 -3.63 -13.15 22.55
N MET A 169 -4.76 -12.50 22.84
CA MET A 169 -5.38 -11.49 21.96
C MET A 169 -4.69 -10.13 22.12
N ASP A 170 -3.56 -9.96 21.46
CA ASP A 170 -2.81 -8.70 21.47
C ASP A 170 -3.21 -7.78 20.30
N ILE A 171 -2.53 -6.63 20.24
CA ILE A 171 -2.74 -5.63 19.18
C ILE A 171 -2.44 -6.19 17.78
N PHE A 172 -1.55 -7.19 17.68
CA PHE A 172 -1.20 -7.80 16.43
C PHE A 172 -2.34 -8.69 15.92
N ALA A 173 -2.97 -9.49 16.77
CA ALA A 173 -4.14 -10.30 16.39
C ALA A 173 -5.29 -9.42 15.87
N ILE A 174 -5.59 -8.32 16.56
CA ILE A 174 -6.64 -7.36 16.14
C ILE A 174 -6.24 -6.66 14.85
N GLY A 175 -5.01 -6.14 14.78
CA GLY A 175 -4.49 -5.45 13.60
C GLY A 175 -4.46 -6.34 12.36
N HIS A 176 -4.07 -7.61 12.53
CA HIS A 176 -4.06 -8.61 11.47
C HIS A 176 -5.48 -8.91 10.98
N PHE A 177 -6.43 -9.18 11.89
CA PHE A 177 -7.82 -9.43 11.52
C PHE A 177 -8.45 -8.25 10.77
N VAL A 178 -8.32 -7.03 11.30
CA VAL A 178 -8.87 -5.82 10.68
C VAL A 178 -8.19 -5.54 9.34
N GLY A 179 -6.87 -5.69 9.27
CA GLY A 179 -6.09 -5.51 8.05
C GLY A 179 -6.48 -6.52 6.97
N TRP A 180 -6.65 -7.79 7.32
CA TRP A 180 -7.10 -8.84 6.42
C TRP A 180 -8.53 -8.57 5.94
N ALA A 181 -9.44 -8.21 6.83
CA ALA A 181 -10.82 -7.87 6.47
C ALA A 181 -10.87 -6.70 5.48
N MET A 182 -10.10 -5.64 5.72
CA MET A 182 -10.03 -4.50 4.80
C MET A 182 -9.45 -4.89 3.43
N LYS A 183 -8.37 -5.69 3.39
CA LYS A 183 -7.80 -6.21 2.14
C LYS A 183 -8.83 -7.04 1.37
N ALA A 184 -9.57 -7.92 2.05
CA ALA A 184 -10.60 -8.74 1.42
C ALA A 184 -11.73 -7.88 0.80
N LEU A 185 -12.18 -6.82 1.49
CA LEU A 185 -13.19 -5.89 0.99
C LEU A 185 -12.72 -5.08 -0.23
N LEU A 186 -11.43 -4.77 -0.30
CA LEU A 186 -10.82 -4.02 -1.42
C LEU A 186 -10.57 -4.91 -2.64
N ILE A 187 -9.97 -6.09 -2.43
CA ILE A 187 -9.55 -7.00 -3.51
C ILE A 187 -10.75 -7.73 -4.12
N ARG A 188 -11.78 -8.03 -3.31
CA ARG A 188 -13.02 -8.71 -3.73
C ARG A 188 -12.80 -9.98 -4.58
N HIS A 189 -11.67 -10.66 -4.37
CA HIS A 189 -11.28 -11.84 -5.14
C HIS A 189 -10.59 -12.89 -4.25
N SER A 190 -11.27 -14.01 -4.04
CA SER A 190 -10.87 -15.01 -3.05
C SER A 190 -9.49 -15.61 -3.29
N ILE A 191 -9.14 -15.93 -4.55
CA ILE A 191 -7.86 -16.57 -4.87
C ILE A 191 -6.67 -15.64 -4.54
N ILE A 192 -6.83 -14.33 -4.80
CA ILE A 192 -5.77 -13.36 -4.49
C ILE A 192 -5.64 -13.21 -2.97
N CYS A 193 -6.77 -13.18 -2.24
CA CYS A 193 -6.73 -13.16 -0.78
C CYS A 193 -6.03 -14.40 -0.19
N TRP A 194 -6.27 -15.59 -0.75
CA TRP A 194 -5.57 -16.81 -0.36
C TRP A 194 -4.07 -16.73 -0.63
N TYR A 195 -3.67 -16.26 -1.82
CA TYR A 195 -2.26 -16.09 -2.16
C TYR A 195 -1.55 -15.15 -1.17
N ILE A 196 -2.16 -14.00 -0.84
CA ILE A 196 -1.60 -13.05 0.13
C ILE A 196 -1.50 -13.65 1.52
N SER A 197 -2.51 -14.43 1.94
CA SER A 197 -2.51 -15.07 3.27
C SER A 197 -1.39 -16.12 3.36
N ILE A 198 -1.24 -16.97 2.35
CA ILE A 198 -0.17 -17.96 2.28
C ILE A 198 1.20 -17.28 2.23
N ALA A 199 1.36 -16.22 1.43
CA ALA A 199 2.62 -15.49 1.33
C ALA A 199 3.04 -14.89 2.69
N TRP A 200 2.07 -14.44 3.49
CA TRP A 200 2.33 -13.92 4.81
C TRP A 200 2.81 -15.00 5.79
N GLU A 201 2.14 -16.16 5.83
CA GLU A 201 2.58 -17.31 6.63
C GLU A 201 3.99 -17.76 6.23
N LEU A 202 4.29 -17.80 4.93
CA LEU A 202 5.62 -18.13 4.44
C LEU A 202 6.68 -17.13 4.94
N THR A 203 6.38 -15.83 4.94
CA THR A 203 7.33 -14.84 5.47
C THR A 203 7.63 -15.07 6.94
N GLU A 204 6.63 -15.39 7.78
CA GLU A 204 6.89 -15.70 9.19
C GLU A 204 7.80 -16.92 9.35
N VAL A 205 7.54 -18.00 8.59
CA VAL A 205 8.39 -19.20 8.61
C VAL A 205 9.83 -18.88 8.19
N PHE A 206 10.05 -18.03 7.19
CA PHE A 206 11.40 -17.68 6.74
C PHE A 206 12.15 -16.78 7.72
N PHE A 207 11.46 -15.89 8.43
CA PHE A 207 12.10 -14.93 9.35
C PHE A 207 12.19 -15.42 10.80
N ILE A 208 11.60 -16.57 11.15
CA ILE A 208 11.80 -17.21 12.47
C ILE A 208 13.25 -17.73 12.66
N PHE A 209 13.96 -18.05 11.56
CA PHE A 209 15.29 -18.65 11.60
C PHE A 209 16.45 -17.65 11.36
N VAL A 210 16.17 -16.35 11.29
CA VAL A 210 17.13 -15.26 11.07
C VAL A 210 17.23 -14.40 12.30
#